data_AF-A0A815AAD3-F1
#
_entry.id   AF-A0A815AAD3-F1
#
_cell.length_a   1.000
_cell.length_b   1.000
_cell.length_c   1.000
_cell.angle_alpha   90.00
_cell.angle_beta   90.00
_cell.angle_gamma   90.00
#
_symmetry.space_group_name_H-M   'P 1'
#
loop_
_entity.id
_entity.type
_entity.pdbx_description
1 polymer ?
#
loop_
_entity_poly.entity_id
_entity_poly.type
_entity_poly.pdbx_seq_one_letter_code
_entity_poly.pdbx_strand_id
1 'polypeptide(L)'
;MLFCGIDDIKSGKIPSNRIGIIVGSAIEDYYLREVSGGGAEYVTNNIYSNLTLVGEGFEQESLAIVTPKQWLYGQDLDVNILFLKESGNLDNLQVK
;
A
#
# COMPACT_ATOMS: atom_id res chain seq x y z
N MET A 1 -1.87 21.31 -14.58
CA MET A 1 -1.29 21.24 -13.22
C MET A 1 -2.44 20.98 -12.28
N LEU A 2 -2.66 19.71 -11.93
CA LEU A 2 -3.88 19.26 -11.24
C LEU A 2 -3.50 18.12 -10.29
N PHE A 3 -2.79 18.44 -9.22
CA PHE A 3 -2.57 17.50 -8.13
C PHE A 3 -3.68 17.73 -7.10
N CYS A 4 -4.88 17.16 -7.32
CA CYS A 4 -6.06 17.34 -6.45
C CYS A 4 -6.40 16.12 -5.58
N GLY A 5 -5.42 15.27 -5.28
CA GLY A 5 -5.60 14.11 -4.42
C GLY A 5 -4.88 14.28 -3.09
N ILE A 6 -3.62 13.88 -3.06
CA ILE A 6 -2.82 13.85 -1.83
C ILE A 6 -2.50 15.24 -1.28
N ASP A 7 -2.37 16.25 -2.14
CA ASP A 7 -2.08 17.63 -1.70
C ASP A 7 -3.24 18.25 -0.92
N ASP A 8 -4.49 17.93 -1.29
CA ASP A 8 -5.69 18.36 -0.54
C ASP A 8 -5.77 17.67 0.84
N ILE A 9 -5.22 16.45 0.95
CA ILE A 9 -5.10 15.71 2.21
C ILE A 9 -3.98 16.30 3.08
N LYS A 10 -2.79 16.54 2.52
CA LYS A 10 -1.64 17.13 3.23
C LYS A 10 -1.87 18.58 3.65
N SER A 11 -2.63 19.35 2.87
CA SER A 11 -2.98 20.74 3.19
C SER A 11 -4.08 20.88 4.25
N GLY A 12 -4.66 19.77 4.72
CA GLY A 12 -5.68 19.78 5.78
C GLY A 12 -7.06 20.27 5.33
N LYS A 13 -7.31 20.32 4.02
CA LYS A 13 -8.63 20.68 3.46
C LYS A 13 -9.70 19.65 3.85
N ILE A 14 -9.30 18.40 4.07
CA ILE A 14 -10.13 17.34 4.61
C ILE A 14 -9.69 17.08 6.06
N PRO A 15 -10.59 17.17 7.05
CA PRO A 15 -10.24 16.89 8.44
C PRO A 15 -9.94 15.38 8.62
N SER A 16 -8.96 15.05 9.48
CA SER A 16 -8.43 13.69 9.67
C SER A 16 -9.50 12.66 10.06
N ASN A 17 -10.53 13.09 10.79
CA ASN A 17 -11.67 12.24 11.17
C ASN A 17 -12.55 11.79 9.98
N ARG A 18 -12.34 12.34 8.78
CA ARG A 18 -13.01 11.91 7.54
C ARG A 18 -12.13 11.04 6.65
N ILE A 19 -10.93 10.70 7.11
CA ILE A 19 -9.98 9.86 6.39
C ILE A 19 -10.03 8.46 7.02
N GLY A 20 -10.46 7.50 6.21
CA GLY A 20 -10.49 6.09 6.58
C GLY A 20 -9.14 5.44 6.29
N ILE A 21 -8.50 4.85 7.30
CA ILE A 21 -7.23 4.13 7.14
C ILE A 21 -7.35 2.75 7.75
N ILE A 22 -6.81 1.76 7.04
CA ILE A 22 -6.75 0.37 7.50
C ILE A 22 -5.57 0.25 8.46
N VAL A 23 -5.85 -0.14 9.71
CA VAL A 23 -4.81 -0.33 10.74
C VAL A 23 -3.96 -1.56 10.41
N GLY A 24 -2.67 -1.50 10.68
CA GLY A 24 -1.68 -2.54 10.42
C GLY A 24 -1.31 -2.65 8.94
N SER A 25 -1.55 -1.60 8.14
CA SER A 25 -1.21 -1.57 6.72
C SER A 25 -0.07 -0.59 6.42
N ALA A 26 0.65 -0.77 5.32
CA ALA A 26 1.69 0.17 4.88
C ALA A 26 1.13 1.59 4.66
N ILE A 27 -0.17 1.71 4.33
CA ILE A 27 -0.87 2.99 4.18
C ILE A 27 -0.96 3.75 5.51
N GLU A 28 -1.09 3.05 6.65
CA GLU A 28 -1.02 3.67 7.97
C GLU A 28 0.36 4.27 8.22
N ASP A 29 1.42 3.51 7.96
CA ASP A 29 2.80 3.97 8.13
C ASP A 29 3.10 5.19 7.24
N TYR A 30 2.58 5.20 6.00
CA TYR A 30 2.66 6.36 5.13
C TYR A 30 1.91 7.56 5.71
N TYR A 31 0.67 7.40 6.17
CA TYR A 31 -0.13 8.49 6.72
C TYR A 31 0.49 9.08 8.00
N LEU A 32 1.03 8.23 8.87
CA LEU A 32 1.73 8.65 10.09
C LEU A 32 2.97 9.47 9.77
N ARG A 33 3.75 9.06 8.76
CA ARG A 33 4.99 9.72 8.35
C ARG A 33 4.75 11.04 7.60
N GLU A 34 3.85 11.02 6.62
CA GLU A 34 3.77 12.05 5.56
C GLU A 34 2.61 13.03 5.70
N VAL A 35 1.57 12.68 6.46
CA VAL A 35 0.35 13.50 6.56
C VAL A 35 0.14 14.02 7.97
N SER A 36 0.16 13.14 8.97
CA SER A 36 -0.17 13.49 10.35
C SER A 36 1.03 13.89 11.22
N GLY A 37 2.26 13.76 10.70
CA GLY A 37 3.48 14.07 11.46
C GLY A 37 3.61 13.27 12.76
N GLY A 38 3.07 12.04 12.80
CA GLY A 38 3.06 11.15 13.96
C GLY A 38 1.77 11.19 14.82
N GLY A 39 0.73 11.92 14.40
CA GLY A 39 -0.56 12.01 15.10
C GLY A 39 -1.57 10.94 14.66
N ALA A 40 -1.90 9.98 15.53
CA ALA A 40 -2.77 8.85 15.24
C ALA A 40 -4.28 9.13 15.43
N GLU A 41 -4.81 10.18 14.80
CA GLU A 41 -6.25 10.49 14.83
C GLU A 41 -6.92 10.23 13.48
N TYR A 42 -7.37 8.99 13.25
CA TYR A 42 -8.15 8.62 12.06
C TYR A 42 -9.24 7.58 12.39
N VAL A 43 -10.22 7.45 11.49
CA VAL A 43 -11.35 6.53 11.68
C VAL A 43 -11.08 5.23 10.94
N THR A 44 -11.31 4.10 11.62
CA THR A 44 -11.15 2.76 11.05
C THR A 44 -12.54 2.23 10.69
N ASN A 45 -12.94 2.21 9.41
CA ASN A 45 -14.20 1.53 9.05
C ASN A 45 -14.30 1.02 7.61
N ASN A 46 -15.13 -0.02 7.48
CA ASN A 46 -15.16 -1.04 6.43
C ASN A 46 -15.80 -0.63 5.09
N ILE A 47 -15.32 -1.31 4.04
CA ILE A 47 -15.84 -1.57 2.69
C ILE A 47 -17.12 -0.79 2.31
N TYR A 48 -16.94 0.25 1.50
CA TYR A 48 -18.01 1.03 0.89
C TYR A 48 -18.05 0.81 -0.62
N SER A 49 -19.20 0.38 -1.15
CA SER A 49 -19.41 0.04 -2.57
C SER A 49 -19.71 1.23 -3.50
N ASN A 50 -19.58 2.47 -3.02
CA ASN A 50 -19.74 3.70 -3.84
C ASN A 50 -18.48 4.59 -3.92
N LEU A 51 -17.32 4.09 -3.48
CA LEU A 51 -16.08 4.86 -3.49
C LEU A 51 -15.41 4.86 -4.87
N THR A 52 -14.70 5.95 -5.18
CA THR A 52 -13.86 6.08 -6.37
C THR A 52 -12.43 6.45 -5.95
N LEU A 53 -11.44 6.01 -6.72
CA LEU A 53 -10.04 6.41 -6.54
C LEU A 53 -9.83 7.81 -7.12
N VAL A 54 -9.07 8.66 -6.41
CA VAL A 54 -8.75 10.03 -6.83
C VAL A 54 -7.28 10.32 -6.57
N GLY A 55 -6.60 10.95 -7.53
CA GLY A 55 -5.18 11.30 -7.45
C GLY A 55 -4.26 10.27 -8.12
N GLU A 56 -2.96 10.53 -8.02
CA GLU A 56 -1.90 9.62 -8.48
C GLU A 56 -1.47 8.67 -7.36
N GLY A 57 -0.92 7.51 -7.73
CA GLY A 57 -0.32 6.59 -6.76
C GLY A 57 0.85 7.25 -6.03
N PHE A 58 0.92 7.08 -4.71
CA PHE A 58 1.82 7.86 -3.85
C PHE A 58 3.02 7.07 -3.30
N GLU A 59 3.01 5.74 -3.38
CA GLU A 59 4.18 4.90 -3.07
C GLU A 59 4.29 3.71 -4.03
N GLN A 60 5.51 3.40 -4.46
CA GLN A 60 5.81 2.19 -5.22
C GLN A 60 6.15 1.07 -4.24
N GLU A 61 5.13 0.32 -3.84
CA GLU A 61 5.28 -0.84 -2.95
C GLU A 61 5.57 -2.11 -3.74
N SER A 62 6.29 -3.05 -3.12
CA SER A 62 6.47 -4.41 -3.62
C SER A 62 5.81 -5.41 -2.67
N LEU A 63 5.11 -6.37 -3.24
CA LEU A 63 4.57 -7.51 -2.49
C LEU A 63 5.64 -8.60 -2.45
N ALA A 64 5.89 -9.14 -1.25
CA ALA A 64 6.89 -10.17 -1.02
C ALA A 64 6.34 -11.27 -0.10
N ILE A 65 6.90 -12.48 -0.23
CA ILE A 65 6.60 -13.59 0.66
C ILE A 65 7.40 -13.40 1.95
N VAL A 66 6.71 -13.28 3.08
CA VAL A 66 7.35 -13.13 4.39
C VAL A 66 7.91 -14.48 4.85
N THR A 67 9.21 -14.52 5.16
CA THR A 67 9.92 -15.72 5.66
C THR A 67 10.65 -15.44 6.98
N PRO A 68 10.95 -16.47 7.79
CA PRO A 68 11.77 -16.29 8.99
C PRO A 68 13.16 -15.73 8.66
N LYS A 69 13.76 -14.98 9.59
CA LYS A 69 15.14 -14.52 9.44
C LYS A 69 16.08 -15.73 9.34
N GLN A 70 17.04 -15.66 8.41
CA GLN A 70 18.03 -16.73 8.16
C GLN A 70 17.39 -18.09 7.83
N TRP A 71 16.29 -18.08 7.08
CA TRP A 71 15.63 -19.31 6.69
C TRP A 71 16.49 -20.14 5.73
N LEU A 72 16.65 -21.44 6.06
CA LEU A 72 17.48 -22.38 5.30
C LEU A 72 17.08 -22.48 3.82
N TYR A 73 15.79 -22.30 3.51
CA TYR A 73 15.24 -22.42 2.16
C TYR A 73 15.04 -21.09 1.45
N GLY A 74 15.51 -19.97 2.03
CA GLY A 74 15.31 -18.64 1.44
C GLY A 74 15.86 -18.54 0.02
N GLN A 75 17.07 -19.05 -0.20
CA GLN A 75 17.69 -19.02 -1.53
C GLN A 75 16.92 -19.83 -2.57
N ASP A 76 16.43 -21.02 -2.20
CA ASP A 76 15.65 -21.87 -3.10
C ASP A 76 14.33 -21.19 -3.48
N LEU A 77 13.64 -20.60 -2.50
CA LEU A 77 12.43 -19.83 -2.76
C LEU A 77 12.70 -18.64 -3.70
N ASP A 78 13.74 -17.85 -3.46
CA ASP A 78 14.06 -16.66 -4.26
C ASP A 78 14.36 -17.01 -5.72
N VAL A 79 15.11 -18.10 -5.96
CA VAL A 79 15.42 -18.57 -7.33
C VAL A 79 14.16 -19.01 -8.04
N ASN A 80 13.27 -19.75 -7.38
CA ASN A 80 12.02 -20.20 -7.99
C ASN A 80 11.06 -19.03 -8.28
N ILE A 81 11.00 -18.02 -7.41
CA ILE A 81 10.21 -16.80 -7.68
C ILE A 81 10.77 -16.08 -8.90
N LEU A 82 12.09 -15.93 -9.02
CA LEU A 82 12.72 -15.28 -10.17
C LEU A 82 12.42 -16.06 -11.45
N PHE A 83 12.52 -17.38 -11.42
CA PHE A 83 12.18 -18.24 -12.56
C PHE A 83 10.73 -18.04 -13.01
N LEU A 84 9.77 -18.03 -12.08
CA LEU A 84 8.35 -17.81 -12.41
C LEU A 84 8.06 -16.41 -12.98
N LYS A 85 8.82 -15.42 -12.52
CA LYS A 85 8.76 -14.05 -13.03
C LYS A 85 9.29 -13.97 -14.46
N GLU A 86 10.47 -14.52 -14.71
CA GLU A 86 11.11 -14.51 -16.03
C GLU A 86 10.33 -15.35 -17.06
N SER A 87 9.68 -16.43 -16.62
CA SER A 87 8.85 -17.26 -17.49
C SER A 87 7.47 -16.66 -17.77
N GLY A 88 7.14 -15.47 -17.25
CA GLY A 88 5.84 -14.81 -17.40
C GLY A 88 4.67 -15.51 -16.69
N ASN A 89 4.94 -16.49 -15.82
CA ASN A 89 3.89 -17.22 -15.12
C ASN A 89 3.18 -16.37 -14.07
N LEU A 90 3.91 -15.44 -13.43
CA LEU A 90 3.32 -14.49 -12.49
C LEU A 90 2.37 -13.51 -13.20
N ASP A 91 2.74 -13.04 -14.39
CA ASP A 91 1.88 -12.15 -15.18
C ASP A 91 0.60 -12.86 -15.61
N ASN A 92 0.70 -14.13 -16.02
CA ASN A 92 -0.46 -14.95 -16.35
C ASN A 92 -1.42 -15.15 -15.17
N LEU A 93 -0.90 -15.23 -13.94
CA LEU A 93 -1.72 -15.34 -12.73
C LEU A 93 -2.40 -14.02 -12.37
N GLN A 94 -1.77 -12.88 -12.67
CA GLN A 94 -2.36 -11.56 -12.39
C GLN A 94 -3.58 -11.27 -13.28
N VAL A 95 -3.58 -11.77 -14.52
CA VAL A 95 -4.65 -11.53 -15.49
C VAL A 95 -5.85 -12.49 -15.29
N LYS A 96 -5.64 -13.61 -14.60
CA LYS A 96 -6.64 -14.65 -14.40
C LYS A 96 -7.64 -14.29 -13.30
#